data_AF-A0A2D7Q3E3-F1
#
_entry.id   AF-A0A2D7Q3E3-F1
#
_cell.length_a   1.000
_cell.length_b   1.000
_cell.length_c   1.000
_cell.angle_alpha   90.00
_cell.angle_beta   90.00
_cell.angle_gamma   90.00
#
_symmetry.space_group_name_H-M   'P 1'
#
loop_
_entity.id
_entity.type
_entity.pdbx_description
1 polymer ?
#
loop_
_entity_poly.entity_id
_entity_poly.type
_entity_poly.pdbx_seq_one_letter_code
_entity_poly.pdbx_strand_id
1 'polypeptide(L)'
;DLKNSYVRVEVICDRKGFWLKPHCDIKEKLLSCLLFVNEFNESESLGTDFYDEKLEKVKTVPYKNNYGYFFSSSSNTWHGMEKKEIVKERRCLQVNYVTFPTDWKVK
;
A
#
# COMPACT_ATOMS: atom_id res chain seq x y z
N ASP A 1 -3.65 -11.62 -17.57
CA ASP A 1 -4.54 -12.00 -16.46
C ASP A 1 -3.65 -12.30 -15.24
N LEU A 2 -4.20 -12.64 -14.08
CA LEU A 2 -3.42 -12.97 -12.87
C LEU A 2 -3.18 -14.50 -12.73
N LYS A 3 -3.37 -15.27 -13.80
CA LYS A 3 -3.16 -16.72 -13.78
C LYS A 3 -1.68 -17.03 -13.54
N ASN A 4 -1.40 -18.15 -12.88
CA ASN A 4 -0.04 -18.58 -12.50
C ASN A 4 0.70 -17.63 -11.54
N SER A 5 0.00 -16.68 -10.92
CA SER A 5 0.54 -15.87 -9.84
C SER A 5 0.21 -16.48 -8.47
N TYR A 6 0.70 -15.84 -7.42
CA TYR A 6 0.40 -16.17 -6.04
C TYR A 6 -0.14 -14.95 -5.32
N VAL A 7 -1.15 -15.13 -4.47
CA VAL A 7 -1.60 -14.12 -3.52
C VAL A 7 -0.69 -14.15 -2.31
N ARG A 8 -0.15 -12.99 -1.95
CA ARG A 8 0.58 -12.71 -0.70
C ARG A 8 -0.26 -11.80 0.17
N VAL A 9 -0.44 -12.14 1.45
CA VAL A 9 -1.17 -11.29 2.40
C VAL A 9 -0.26 -10.89 3.56
N GLU A 10 -0.22 -9.61 3.87
CA GLU A 10 0.58 -9.06 4.97
C GLU A 10 -0.30 -8.19 5.86
N VAL A 11 -0.19 -8.38 7.18
CA VAL A 11 -0.84 -7.53 8.18
C VAL A 11 0.20 -6.52 8.66
N ILE A 12 -0.13 -5.23 8.53
CA ILE A 12 0.77 -4.11 8.80
C ILE A 12 0.22 -3.30 9.97
N CYS A 13 1.10 -2.89 10.87
CA CYS A 13 0.79 -2.00 11.98
C CYS A 13 1.91 -0.98 12.17
N ASP A 14 1.78 0.17 11.50
CA ASP A 14 2.73 1.27 11.60
C ASP A 14 2.50 2.04 12.91
N ARG A 15 3.60 2.43 13.56
CA ARG A 15 3.61 3.14 14.85
C ARG A 15 4.26 4.51 14.70
N LYS A 16 4.25 5.29 15.78
CA LYS A 16 4.82 6.65 15.82
C LYS A 16 6.21 6.70 15.16
N GLY A 17 6.38 7.63 14.23
CA GLY A 17 7.63 7.87 13.52
C GLY A 17 7.81 7.04 12.25
N PHE A 18 6.92 6.09 11.95
CA PHE A 18 6.92 5.39 10.67
C PHE A 18 6.67 6.36 9.51
N TRP A 19 7.38 6.13 8.42
CA TRP A 19 7.18 6.76 7.13
C TRP A 19 7.83 5.87 6.07
N LEU A 20 7.45 6.08 4.82
CA LEU A 20 7.96 5.29 3.70
C LEU A 20 8.29 6.22 2.55
N LYS A 21 9.56 6.21 2.13
CA LYS A 21 10.01 7.00 0.98
C LYS A 21 9.22 6.64 -0.29
N PRO A 22 9.03 7.60 -1.22
CA PRO A 22 8.49 7.30 -2.54
C PRO A 22 9.25 6.16 -3.21
N HIS A 23 8.53 5.18 -3.73
CA HIS A 23 9.08 4.02 -4.43
C HIS A 23 8.08 3.47 -5.46
N CYS A 24 8.61 2.68 -6.39
CA CYS A 24 7.83 1.75 -7.18
C CYS A 24 8.04 0.34 -6.62
N ASP A 25 7.02 -0.50 -6.78
CA ASP A 25 7.10 -1.91 -6.36
C ASP A 25 8.12 -2.69 -7.20
N ILE A 26 8.56 -3.83 -6.66
CA ILE A 26 9.40 -4.79 -7.38
C ILE A 26 8.63 -5.39 -8.57
N LYS A 27 9.35 -5.77 -9.64
CA LYS A 27 8.75 -6.30 -10.89
C LYS A 27 7.99 -7.61 -10.70
N GLU A 28 8.31 -8.36 -9.65
CA GLU A 28 7.63 -9.62 -9.31
C GLU A 28 6.22 -9.39 -8.78
N LYS A 29 5.89 -8.16 -8.39
CA LYS A 29 4.56 -7.76 -7.97
C LYS A 29 3.77 -7.36 -9.22
N LEU A 30 2.70 -8.09 -9.49
CA LEU A 30 1.82 -7.86 -10.64
C LEU A 30 0.72 -6.86 -10.30
N LEU A 31 0.18 -6.97 -9.08
CA LEU A 31 -0.85 -6.10 -8.55
C LEU A 31 -0.63 -5.90 -7.06
N SER A 32 -0.76 -4.65 -6.62
CA SER A 32 -0.67 -4.24 -5.22
C SER A 32 -2.02 -3.73 -4.77
N CYS A 33 -2.52 -4.26 -3.66
CA CYS A 33 -3.71 -3.76 -2.98
C CYS A 33 -3.38 -3.46 -1.53
N LEU A 34 -3.84 -2.31 -1.04
CA LEU A 34 -3.74 -1.94 0.37
C LEU A 34 -5.13 -1.56 0.87
N LEU A 35 -5.58 -2.28 1.89
CA LEU A 35 -6.83 -2.04 2.60
C LEU A 35 -6.53 -1.43 3.96
N PHE A 36 -7.20 -0.34 4.28
CA PHE A 36 -7.02 0.44 5.49
C PHE A 36 -7.97 -0.02 6.60
N VAL A 37 -7.42 -0.12 7.81
CA VAL A 37 -8.14 -0.53 9.02
C VAL A 37 -8.01 0.57 10.09
N ASN A 38 -8.78 1.64 9.93
CA ASN A 38 -8.75 2.79 10.83
C ASN A 38 -9.73 2.65 12.00
N GLU A 39 -9.43 1.73 12.92
CA GLU A 39 -10.30 1.49 14.10
C GLU A 39 -10.29 2.62 15.13
N PHE A 40 -9.24 3.42 15.17
CA PHE A 40 -9.04 4.45 16.20
C PHE A 40 -9.29 5.87 15.72
N ASN A 41 -9.91 6.00 14.54
CA ASN A 41 -10.23 7.30 13.94
C ASN A 41 -9.01 8.23 13.86
N GLU A 42 -7.87 7.66 13.49
CA GLU A 42 -6.66 8.39 13.15
C GLU A 42 -6.90 9.30 11.94
N SER A 43 -6.02 10.28 11.75
CA SER A 43 -6.14 11.23 10.64
C SER A 43 -6.25 10.53 9.28
N GLU A 44 -7.22 10.94 8.46
CA GLU A 44 -7.33 10.45 7.08
C GLU A 44 -6.10 10.80 6.23
N SER A 45 -5.30 11.80 6.64
CA SER A 45 -4.05 12.13 5.97
C SER A 45 -3.01 11.00 6.04
N LEU A 46 -3.17 10.02 6.93
CA LEU A 46 -2.23 8.90 7.10
C LEU A 46 -2.29 7.86 5.99
N GLY A 47 -3.12 8.04 4.96
CA GLY A 47 -3.14 7.06 3.87
C GLY A 47 -1.96 7.22 2.92
N THR A 48 -2.02 6.50 1.80
CA THR A 48 -0.90 6.41 0.87
C THR A 48 -0.80 7.67 0.03
N ASP A 49 0.40 8.23 -0.03
CA ASP A 49 0.73 9.34 -0.92
C ASP A 49 1.11 8.79 -2.30
N PHE A 50 0.53 9.37 -3.35
CA PHE A 50 0.87 9.11 -4.74
C PHE A 50 1.63 10.30 -5.31
N TYR A 51 2.63 9.99 -6.12
CA TYR A 51 3.53 10.97 -6.70
C TYR A 51 3.51 10.87 -8.22
N ASP A 52 3.86 11.98 -8.88
CA ASP A 52 4.14 11.98 -10.31
C ASP A 52 5.58 11.53 -10.60
N GLU A 53 5.99 11.57 -11.87
CA GLU A 53 7.33 11.17 -12.32
C GLU A 53 8.44 12.11 -11.81
N LYS A 54 8.10 13.31 -11.35
CA LYS A 54 9.02 14.26 -10.71
C LYS A 54 9.10 14.08 -9.19
N LEU A 55 8.40 13.07 -8.65
CA LEU A 55 8.23 12.81 -7.23
C LEU A 55 7.51 13.94 -6.49
N GLU A 56 6.68 14.71 -7.18
CA GLU A 56 5.77 15.68 -6.59
C GLU A 56 4.50 14.96 -6.14
N LYS A 57 4.07 15.17 -4.90
CA LYS A 57 2.88 14.52 -4.36
C LYS A 57 1.63 15.05 -5.07
N VAL A 58 0.93 14.16 -5.76
CA VAL A 58 -0.30 14.47 -6.51
C VAL A 58 -1.52 14.38 -5.59
N LYS A 59 -1.60 13.32 -4.78
CA LYS A 59 -2.72 13.11 -3.86
C LYS A 59 -2.37 12.14 -2.73
N THR A 60 -3.18 12.17 -1.68
CA THR A 60 -3.19 11.15 -0.63
C THR A 60 -4.51 10.39 -0.70
N VAL A 61 -4.46 9.07 -0.75
CA VAL A 61 -5.67 8.23 -0.55
C VAL A 61 -6.06 8.35 0.91
N PRO A 62 -7.32 8.65 1.26
CA PRO A 62 -7.69 8.86 2.66
C PRO A 62 -7.63 7.54 3.46
N TYR A 63 -7.02 7.58 4.64
CA TYR A 63 -6.97 6.47 5.60
C TYR A 63 -8.32 6.29 6.31
N LYS A 64 -9.29 5.72 5.60
CA LYS A 64 -10.63 5.40 6.10
C LYS A 64 -10.74 3.91 6.43
N ASN A 65 -11.51 3.57 7.45
CA ASN A 65 -11.76 2.17 7.77
C ASN A 65 -12.51 1.47 6.63
N ASN A 66 -12.13 0.24 6.30
CA ASN A 66 -12.72 -0.55 5.22
C ASN A 66 -12.68 0.18 3.85
N TYR A 67 -11.60 0.92 3.62
CA TYR A 67 -11.32 1.62 2.38
C TYR A 67 -9.94 1.23 1.86
N GLY A 68 -9.65 1.47 0.60
CA GLY A 68 -8.35 1.09 0.06
C GLY A 68 -8.23 1.40 -1.41
N TYR A 69 -7.16 0.89 -1.99
CA TYR A 69 -6.86 1.07 -3.40
C TYR A 69 -6.04 -0.11 -3.90
N PHE A 70 -6.02 -0.29 -5.21
CA PHE A 70 -5.12 -1.20 -5.87
C PHE A 70 -4.59 -0.59 -7.16
N PHE A 71 -3.44 -1.08 -7.61
CA PHE A 71 -2.83 -0.68 -8.88
C PHE A 71 -1.95 -1.81 -9.40
N SER A 72 -1.79 -1.89 -10.72
CA SER A 72 -0.79 -2.74 -11.36
C SER A 72 0.57 -2.08 -11.24
N SER A 73 1.60 -2.83 -10.89
CA SER A 73 2.94 -2.27 -10.74
C SER A 73 3.51 -1.83 -12.09
N SER A 74 4.10 -0.64 -12.13
CA SER A 74 4.78 -0.09 -13.31
C SER A 74 5.96 0.78 -12.89
N SER A 75 6.74 1.26 -13.87
CA SER A 75 7.82 2.22 -13.63
C SER A 75 7.34 3.61 -13.19
N ASN A 76 6.04 3.92 -13.33
CA ASN A 76 5.45 5.22 -12.99
C ASN A 76 4.39 5.16 -11.90
N THR A 77 4.29 4.06 -11.15
CA THR A 77 3.39 3.92 -9.99
C THR A 77 4.07 4.33 -8.68
N TRP A 78 4.55 5.57 -8.61
CA TRP A 78 5.25 6.09 -7.43
C TRP A 78 4.28 6.30 -6.26
N HIS A 79 4.62 5.68 -5.14
CA HIS A 79 3.82 5.78 -3.92
C HIS A 79 4.68 5.69 -2.66
N GLY A 80 4.13 6.13 -1.54
CA GLY A 80 4.80 6.12 -0.25
C GLY A 80 3.91 6.63 0.87
N MET A 81 4.55 7.04 1.94
CA MET A 81 3.90 7.71 3.07
C MET A 81 4.88 8.73 3.65
N GLU A 82 4.58 10.02 3.47
CA GLU A 82 5.36 11.09 4.08
C GLU A 82 5.35 10.99 5.62
N LYS A 83 6.34 11.61 6.25
CA LYS A 83 6.39 11.74 7.71
C LYS A 83 5.13 12.47 8.19
N LYS A 84 4.29 11.76 8.94
CA LYS A 84 3.03 12.25 9.50
C LYS A 84 2.92 11.76 10.94
N GLU A 85 2.09 12.43 11.72
CA GLU A 85 1.83 12.00 13.09
C GLU A 85 0.86 10.81 13.10
N ILE A 86 1.32 9.70 13.67
CA ILE A 86 0.49 8.55 14.05
C ILE A 86 0.29 8.65 15.56
N VAL A 87 -0.94 8.84 16.03
CA VAL A 87 -1.24 9.04 17.45
C VAL A 87 -1.19 7.71 18.22
N LYS A 88 -1.72 6.64 17.62
CA LYS A 88 -1.83 5.29 18.17
C LYS A 88 -1.28 4.22 17.22
N GLU A 89 -1.90 4.05 16.05
CA GLU A 89 -1.46 3.12 15.00
C GLU A 89 -2.20 3.29 13.68
N ARG A 90 -1.44 3.09 12.59
CA ARG A 90 -1.97 2.93 11.25
C ARG A 90 -1.89 1.45 10.86
N ARG A 91 -3.05 0.82 10.66
CA ARG A 91 -3.15 -0.59 10.29
C ARG A 91 -3.55 -0.75 8.84
N CYS A 92 -2.93 -1.71 8.16
CA CYS A 92 -3.30 -2.07 6.81
C CYS A 92 -3.28 -3.59 6.61
N LEU A 93 -4.11 -4.06 5.69
CA LEU A 93 -3.94 -5.35 5.05
C LEU A 93 -3.37 -5.11 3.67
N GLN A 94 -2.19 -5.64 3.39
CA GLN A 94 -1.60 -5.60 2.07
C GLN A 94 -1.87 -6.93 1.37
N VAL A 95 -2.50 -6.87 0.20
CA VAL A 95 -2.85 -8.05 -0.61
C VAL A 95 -2.21 -7.87 -1.98
N ASN A 96 -1.22 -8.70 -2.28
CA ASN A 96 -0.46 -8.58 -3.52
C ASN A 96 -0.62 -9.84 -4.37
N TYR A 97 -0.62 -9.67 -5.68
CA TYR A 97 -0.41 -10.78 -6.62
C TYR A 97 1.03 -10.75 -7.10
N VAL A 98 1.76 -11.84 -6.89
CA VAL A 98 3.20 -11.93 -7.17
C VAL A 98 3.56 -13.14 -8.04
N THR A 99 4.71 -13.10 -8.70
CA THR A 99 5.18 -14.18 -9.59
C THR A 99 5.97 -15.27 -8.87
N PHE A 100 6.44 -15.04 -7.63
CA PHE A 100 7.16 -16.03 -6.85
C PHE A 100 6.22 -16.82 -5.92
N PRO A 101 6.53 -18.09 -5.61
CA PRO A 101 5.74 -18.88 -4.67
C PRO A 101 5.62 -18.22 -3.29
N THR A 102 4.39 -18.12 -2.80
CA THR A 102 4.05 -17.62 -1.45
C THR A 102 2.77 -18.34 -0.96
N ASP A 103 1.87 -17.65 -0.26
CA ASP A 103 0.73 -18.21 0.47
C ASP A 103 -0.26 -19.00 -0.40
N TRP A 104 -0.85 -18.38 -1.44
CA TRP A 104 -1.90 -19.03 -2.25
C TRP A 104 -1.67 -18.92 -3.75
N LYS A 105 -1.57 -20.05 -4.45
CA LYS A 105 -1.50 -20.07 -5.92
C LYS A 105 -2.87 -19.74 -6.54
N VAL A 106 -2.87 -18.79 -7.47
CA VAL A 106 -4.06 -18.44 -8.26
C VAL A 106 -4.27 -19.50 -9.35
N LYS A 107 -5.49 -20.07 -9.39
CA LYS A 107 -5.90 -21.08 -10.37
C LYS A 107 -6.45 -20.44 -11.64
#